data_AF-A0A2G8JK69-F1
#
_entry.id   AF-A0A2G8JK69-F1
#
_cell.length_a   1.000
_cell.length_b   1.000
_cell.length_c   1.000
_cell.angle_alpha   90.00
_cell.angle_beta   90.00
_cell.angle_gamma   90.00
#
_symmetry.space_group_name_H-M   'P 1'
#
loop_
_entity.id
_entity.type
_entity.pdbx_description
1 polymer ?
#
loop_
_entity_poly.entity_id
_entity_poly.type
_entity_poly.pdbx_seq_one_letter_code
_entity_poly.pdbx_strand_id
1 'polypeptide(L)'
;MVRFYHKLFCEWYAAHHLVTLVKNACDINETLRFLDPFDLQYLFRFACGLDPDAGKKLINHLKSLPGGDTFAILCILEQTGDVSEIMDSVKDLCSRDVKIKRGDSALLQRSTTQLLEIASKNDIPISCLHLDYSSIKFEGDTIILHSGIPLPKLPTLEKMHIAGSNAKDDDTETFTGILSHENQYRRHGDAQSANQETLTEMDILNLFRYGMKCRGIKELMFGQLQLPASVSPEAFTNIMKTQNICGKLKGMDSIN
;
A
#
# COMPACT_ATOMS: atom_id res chain seq x y z
N MET A 1 -14.65 -1.39 40.25
CA MET A 1 -14.96 -1.21 38.81
C MET A 1 -13.87 -0.36 38.20
N VAL A 2 -13.02 -0.93 37.34
CA VAL A 2 -11.96 -0.18 36.67
C VAL A 2 -12.56 0.51 35.44
N ARG A 3 -12.32 1.81 35.27
CA ARG A 3 -12.73 2.57 34.09
C ARG A 3 -11.48 3.05 33.37
N PHE A 4 -11.35 2.67 32.10
CA PHE A 4 -10.32 3.20 31.22
C PHE A 4 -10.94 4.35 30.42
N TYR A 5 -10.32 5.53 30.52
CA TYR A 5 -10.78 6.72 29.79
C TYR A 5 -10.08 6.90 28.44
N HIS A 6 -9.07 6.07 28.15
CA HIS A 6 -8.31 6.14 26.91
C HIS A 6 -8.72 5.02 25.97
N LYS A 7 -9.17 5.39 24.76
CA LYS A 7 -9.71 4.48 23.73
C LYS A 7 -8.77 3.29 23.46
N LEU A 8 -7.47 3.54 23.37
CA LEU A 8 -6.45 2.50 23.13
C LEU A 8 -6.46 1.39 24.18
N PHE A 9 -6.59 1.71 25.47
CA PHE A 9 -6.66 0.69 26.52
C PHE A 9 -7.96 -0.10 26.43
N CYS A 10 -9.08 0.58 26.13
CA CYS A 10 -10.35 -0.10 25.92
C CYS A 10 -10.26 -1.11 24.77
N GLU A 11 -9.69 -0.71 23.63
CA GLU A 11 -9.49 -1.59 22.47
C GLU A 11 -8.54 -2.76 22.77
N TRP A 12 -7.47 -2.52 23.54
CA TRP A 12 -6.57 -3.58 23.97
C TRP A 12 -7.27 -4.63 24.86
N TYR A 13 -8.03 -4.20 25.87
CA TYR A 13 -8.79 -5.14 26.70
C TYR A 13 -9.89 -5.87 25.91
N ALA A 14 -10.56 -5.16 25.00
CA ALA A 14 -11.58 -5.74 24.13
C ALA A 14 -10.98 -6.76 23.15
N ALA A 15 -9.72 -6.61 22.73
CA ALA A 15 -9.05 -7.54 21.82
C ALA A 15 -8.97 -8.97 22.38
N HIS A 16 -8.72 -9.12 23.68
CA HIS A 16 -8.75 -10.43 24.33
C HIS A 16 -10.12 -11.11 24.22
N HIS A 17 -11.20 -10.33 24.34
CA HIS A 17 -12.55 -10.85 24.16
C HIS A 17 -12.82 -11.18 22.70
N LEU A 18 -12.41 -10.31 21.77
CA LEU A 18 -12.56 -10.52 20.33
C LEU A 18 -11.88 -11.81 19.87
N VAL A 19 -10.66 -12.09 20.35
CA VAL A 19 -9.94 -13.35 20.07
C VAL A 19 -10.81 -14.55 20.47
N THR A 20 -11.38 -14.52 21.67
CA THR A 20 -12.23 -15.62 22.17
C THR A 20 -13.48 -15.81 21.30
N LEU A 21 -14.10 -14.71 20.86
CA LEU A 21 -15.28 -14.77 19.97
C LEU A 21 -14.91 -15.34 18.60
N VAL A 22 -13.87 -14.82 17.96
CA VAL A 22 -13.43 -15.21 16.61
C VAL A 22 -13.01 -16.68 16.55
N LYS A 23 -12.35 -17.20 17.59
CA LYS A 23 -11.95 -18.61 17.64
C LYS A 23 -13.17 -19.53 17.60
N ASN A 24 -14.21 -19.17 18.32
CA ASN A 24 -15.44 -19.97 18.45
C ASN A 24 -16.52 -19.63 17.42
N ALA A 25 -16.31 -18.61 16.58
CA ALA A 25 -17.27 -18.18 15.59
C ALA A 25 -17.50 -19.26 14.52
N CYS A 26 -18.76 -19.69 14.36
CA CYS A 26 -19.20 -20.45 13.19
C CYS A 26 -19.34 -19.56 11.96
N ASP A 27 -19.82 -18.32 12.14
CA ASP A 27 -19.89 -17.28 11.13
C ASP A 27 -19.20 -16.01 11.64
N ILE A 28 -18.07 -15.69 11.03
CA ILE A 28 -17.27 -14.52 11.41
C ILE A 28 -17.93 -13.21 10.99
N ASN A 29 -18.67 -13.19 9.88
CA ASN A 29 -19.31 -11.97 9.39
C ASN A 29 -20.42 -11.54 10.34
N GLU A 30 -21.23 -12.49 10.80
CA GLU A 30 -22.25 -12.23 11.81
C GLU A 30 -21.64 -11.82 13.17
N THR A 31 -20.52 -12.45 13.56
CA THR A 31 -19.81 -12.12 14.80
C THR A 31 -19.27 -10.69 14.79
N LEU A 32 -18.80 -10.21 13.64
CA LEU A 32 -18.15 -8.91 13.48
C LEU A 32 -19.06 -7.83 12.92
N ARG A 33 -20.35 -8.12 12.65
CA ARG A 33 -21.27 -7.23 11.92
C ARG A 33 -21.45 -5.82 12.49
N PHE A 34 -21.14 -5.61 13.77
CA PHE A 34 -21.24 -4.31 14.45
C PHE A 34 -19.89 -3.66 14.74
N LEU A 35 -18.79 -4.28 14.30
CA LEU A 35 -17.44 -3.79 14.48
C LEU A 35 -16.96 -3.24 13.15
N ASP A 36 -16.80 -1.93 13.07
CA ASP A 36 -16.11 -1.30 11.95
C ASP A 36 -14.59 -1.38 12.20
N PRO A 37 -13.82 -2.11 11.37
CA PRO A 37 -12.38 -2.22 11.54
C PRO A 37 -11.63 -0.91 11.33
N PHE A 38 -12.21 0.07 10.63
CA PHE A 38 -11.60 1.38 10.43
C PHE A 38 -11.75 2.27 11.68
N ASP A 39 -12.88 2.18 12.38
CA ASP A 39 -13.11 2.89 13.64
C ASP A 39 -12.37 2.23 14.83
N LEU A 40 -12.17 0.91 14.75
CA LEU A 40 -11.61 0.07 15.81
C LEU A 40 -10.27 -0.55 15.40
N GLN A 41 -9.43 0.22 14.71
CA GLN A 41 -8.20 -0.29 14.12
C GLN A 41 -7.26 -1.00 15.13
N TYR A 42 -7.19 -0.53 16.38
CA TYR A 42 -6.30 -1.14 17.36
C TYR A 42 -6.88 -2.43 17.93
N LEU A 43 -8.20 -2.53 18.06
CA LEU A 43 -8.88 -3.75 18.47
C LEU A 43 -8.50 -4.93 17.57
N PHE A 44 -8.61 -4.75 16.24
CA PHE A 44 -8.28 -5.78 15.27
C PHE A 44 -6.77 -6.08 15.22
N ARG A 45 -5.94 -5.05 15.24
CA ARG A 45 -4.47 -5.20 15.26
C ARG A 45 -3.99 -5.96 16.49
N PHE A 46 -4.45 -5.59 17.68
CA PHE A 46 -4.14 -6.30 18.91
C PHE A 46 -4.65 -7.74 18.87
N ALA A 47 -5.87 -7.97 18.41
CA ALA A 47 -6.40 -9.33 18.32
C ALA A 47 -5.55 -10.22 17.39
N CYS A 48 -5.05 -9.67 16.28
CA CYS A 48 -4.15 -10.39 15.38
C CYS A 48 -2.79 -10.72 16.00
N GLY A 49 -2.26 -9.85 16.85
CA GLY A 49 -1.02 -10.11 17.59
C GLY A 49 -1.18 -10.93 18.88
N LEU A 50 -2.41 -11.15 19.35
CA LEU A 50 -2.67 -11.92 20.57
C LEU A 50 -2.80 -13.43 20.31
N ASP A 51 -3.32 -13.83 19.15
CA ASP A 51 -3.55 -15.24 18.81
C ASP A 51 -3.47 -15.45 17.28
N PRO A 52 -2.53 -16.27 16.79
CA PRO A 52 -2.30 -16.38 15.35
C PRO A 52 -3.49 -16.93 14.56
N ASP A 53 -4.21 -17.91 15.11
CA ASP A 53 -5.38 -18.52 14.47
C ASP A 53 -6.54 -17.53 14.37
N ALA A 54 -6.82 -16.79 15.46
CA ALA A 54 -7.81 -15.72 15.46
C ALA A 54 -7.41 -14.62 14.48
N GLY A 55 -6.14 -14.23 14.47
CA GLY A 55 -5.62 -13.23 13.56
C GLY A 55 -5.73 -13.66 12.09
N LYS A 56 -5.48 -14.93 11.76
CA LYS A 56 -5.66 -15.46 10.39
C LYS A 56 -7.11 -15.36 9.94
N LYS A 57 -8.06 -15.71 10.83
CA LYS A 57 -9.50 -15.55 10.55
C LYS A 57 -9.87 -14.07 10.34
N LEU A 58 -9.37 -13.17 11.20
CA LEU A 58 -9.61 -11.73 11.09
C LEU A 58 -9.04 -11.16 9.79
N ILE A 59 -7.79 -11.45 9.45
CA ILE A 59 -7.14 -11.00 8.21
C ILE A 59 -7.93 -11.45 6.98
N ASN A 60 -8.39 -12.70 6.95
CA ASN A 60 -9.21 -13.20 5.84
C ASN A 60 -10.56 -12.48 5.74
N HIS A 61 -11.20 -12.19 6.87
CA HIS A 61 -12.42 -11.38 6.88
C HIS A 61 -12.15 -9.96 6.36
N LEU A 62 -11.11 -9.29 6.85
CA LEU A 62 -10.73 -7.93 6.42
C LEU A 62 -10.48 -7.85 4.91
N LYS A 63 -9.76 -8.81 4.33
CA LYS A 63 -9.50 -8.87 2.89
C LYS A 63 -10.75 -9.05 2.03
N SER A 64 -11.86 -9.52 2.62
CA SER A 64 -13.14 -9.63 1.92
C SER A 64 -13.93 -8.31 1.90
N LEU A 65 -13.53 -7.33 2.71
CA LEU A 65 -14.16 -6.02 2.77
C LEU A 65 -13.60 -5.08 1.69
N PRO A 66 -14.43 -4.18 1.12
CA PRO A 66 -13.95 -3.13 0.23
C PRO A 66 -12.86 -2.28 0.89
N GLY A 67 -11.69 -2.19 0.25
CA GLY A 67 -10.52 -1.46 0.79
C GLY A 67 -9.83 -2.12 1.99
N GLY A 68 -10.32 -3.28 2.45
CA GLY A 68 -9.83 -3.95 3.65
C GLY A 68 -8.44 -4.57 3.52
N ASP A 69 -7.90 -4.71 2.30
CA ASP A 69 -6.51 -5.13 2.06
C ASP A 69 -5.50 -4.22 2.75
N THR A 70 -5.71 -2.90 2.63
CA THR A 70 -4.87 -1.86 3.26
C THR A 70 -4.77 -2.08 4.76
N PHE A 71 -5.90 -2.40 5.38
CA PHE A 71 -5.96 -2.65 6.82
C PHE A 71 -5.44 -4.04 7.19
N ALA A 72 -5.66 -5.04 6.34
CA ALA A 72 -5.11 -6.38 6.50
C ALA A 72 -3.58 -6.39 6.53
N ILE A 73 -2.91 -5.51 5.77
CA ILE A 73 -1.44 -5.34 5.83
C ILE A 73 -0.98 -5.00 7.25
N LEU A 74 -1.67 -4.07 7.92
CA LEU A 74 -1.34 -3.72 9.30
C LEU A 74 -1.47 -4.95 10.21
N CYS A 75 -2.60 -5.66 10.13
CA CYS A 75 -2.86 -6.85 10.94
C CYS A 75 -1.88 -8.01 10.68
N ILE A 76 -1.44 -8.20 9.43
CA ILE A 76 -0.44 -9.22 9.07
C ILE A 76 0.87 -8.97 9.79
N LEU A 77 1.30 -7.71 9.91
CA LEU A 77 2.57 -7.37 10.57
C LEU A 77 2.48 -7.39 12.10
N GLU A 78 1.28 -7.46 12.67
CA GLU A 78 1.09 -7.68 14.11
C GLU A 78 1.16 -9.16 14.51
N GLN A 79 1.00 -10.07 13.54
CA GLN A 79 1.01 -11.51 13.80
C GLN A 79 2.30 -11.93 14.51
N THR A 80 2.13 -12.58 15.67
CA THR A 80 3.25 -13.13 16.44
C THR A 80 3.48 -14.56 16.00
N GLY A 81 4.71 -14.92 15.67
CA GLY A 81 5.03 -16.28 15.25
C GLY A 81 6.19 -16.31 14.28
N ASP A 82 6.35 -17.44 13.59
CA ASP A 82 7.31 -17.55 12.50
C ASP A 82 6.82 -16.82 11.26
N VAL A 83 7.73 -16.24 10.48
CA VAL A 83 7.41 -15.54 9.23
C VAL A 83 6.62 -16.44 8.27
N SER A 84 6.87 -17.76 8.28
CA SER A 84 6.12 -18.73 7.47
C SER A 84 4.60 -18.71 7.71
N GLU A 85 4.13 -18.33 8.89
CA GLU A 85 2.71 -18.32 9.25
C GLU A 85 1.93 -17.22 8.52
N ILE A 86 2.61 -16.15 8.11
CA ILE A 86 1.99 -15.03 7.37
C ILE A 86 2.18 -15.13 5.85
N MET A 87 3.01 -16.05 5.35
CA MET A 87 3.39 -16.12 3.93
C MET A 87 2.20 -16.33 2.99
N ASP A 88 1.21 -17.13 3.37
CA ASP A 88 -0.01 -17.31 2.57
C ASP A 88 -0.75 -15.98 2.38
N SER A 89 -0.83 -15.17 3.44
CA SER A 89 -1.50 -13.86 3.41
C SER A 89 -0.69 -12.84 2.60
N VAL A 90 0.63 -12.84 2.77
CA VAL A 90 1.55 -11.98 1.99
C VAL A 90 1.44 -12.31 0.49
N LYS A 91 1.47 -13.61 0.15
CA LYS A 91 1.35 -14.08 -1.24
C LYS A 91 0.02 -13.68 -1.87
N ASP A 92 -1.08 -13.82 -1.13
CA ASP A 92 -2.38 -13.42 -1.63
C ASP A 92 -2.48 -11.91 -1.89
N LEU A 93 -1.98 -11.07 -0.97
CA LEU A 93 -1.98 -9.62 -1.16
C LEU A 93 -1.09 -9.19 -2.32
N CYS A 94 0.10 -9.77 -2.44
CA CYS A 94 1.05 -9.47 -3.52
C CYS A 94 0.62 -10.03 -4.88
N SER A 95 -0.35 -10.94 -4.92
CA SER A 95 -0.96 -11.39 -6.19
C SER A 95 -1.91 -10.34 -6.80
N ARG A 96 -2.35 -9.36 -6.00
CA ARG A 96 -3.24 -8.26 -6.37
C ARG A 96 -2.46 -6.92 -6.43
N ASP A 97 -3.13 -5.86 -6.88
CA ASP A 97 -2.56 -4.52 -6.91
C ASP A 97 -2.34 -3.99 -5.48
N VAL A 98 -1.08 -3.79 -5.10
CA VAL A 98 -0.71 -3.15 -3.83
C VAL A 98 -0.61 -1.65 -4.07
N LYS A 99 -1.40 -0.85 -3.35
CA LYS A 99 -1.46 0.61 -3.51
C LYS A 99 -0.69 1.32 -2.39
N ILE A 100 0.06 2.36 -2.74
CA ILE A 100 0.60 3.35 -1.81
C ILE A 100 0.12 4.71 -2.28
N LYS A 101 -0.68 5.37 -1.44
CA LYS A 101 -1.35 6.63 -1.76
C LYS A 101 -0.76 7.77 -0.94
N ARG A 102 -0.97 9.00 -1.40
CA ARG A 102 -0.55 10.20 -0.67
C ARG A 102 -1.30 10.36 0.67
N GLY A 103 -2.56 9.92 0.71
CA GLY A 103 -3.41 9.97 1.91
C GLY A 103 -3.05 8.94 2.98
N ASP A 104 -2.20 7.96 2.66
CA ASP A 104 -1.78 6.94 3.62
C ASP A 104 -0.92 7.57 4.73
N SER A 105 -1.12 7.13 5.96
CA SER A 105 -0.23 7.56 7.05
C SER A 105 1.17 6.99 6.88
N ALA A 106 2.13 7.62 7.55
CA ALA A 106 3.49 7.10 7.65
C ALA A 106 3.54 5.65 8.17
N LEU A 107 2.64 5.27 9.08
CA LEU A 107 2.55 3.89 9.56
C LEU A 107 2.13 2.94 8.43
N LEU A 108 1.07 3.28 7.70
CA LEU A 108 0.59 2.44 6.61
C LEU A 108 1.61 2.34 5.47
N GLN A 109 2.23 3.45 5.06
CA GLN A 109 3.29 3.43 4.06
C GLN A 109 4.49 2.57 4.51
N ARG A 110 4.86 2.62 5.80
CA ARG A 110 5.91 1.76 6.37
C ARG A 110 5.52 0.29 6.31
N SER A 111 4.31 -0.04 6.75
CA SER A 111 3.80 -1.40 6.79
C SER A 111 3.67 -2.00 5.39
N THR A 112 3.13 -1.25 4.42
CA THR A 112 3.08 -1.69 3.02
C THR A 112 4.48 -1.91 2.46
N THR A 113 5.42 -1.02 2.75
CA THR A 113 6.82 -1.17 2.33
C THR A 113 7.48 -2.41 2.93
N GLN A 114 7.24 -2.68 4.22
CA GLN A 114 7.74 -3.87 4.91
C GLN A 114 7.13 -5.15 4.35
N LEU A 115 5.84 -5.17 4.06
CA LEU A 115 5.16 -6.30 3.41
C LEU A 115 5.80 -6.63 2.05
N LEU A 116 6.04 -5.62 1.22
CA LEU A 116 6.69 -5.77 -0.09
C LEU A 116 8.12 -6.30 0.05
N GLU A 117 8.88 -5.80 1.03
CA GLU A 117 10.24 -6.27 1.28
C GLU A 117 10.25 -7.74 1.76
N ILE A 118 9.31 -8.12 2.64
CA ILE A 118 9.12 -9.49 3.09
C ILE A 118 8.79 -10.40 1.91
N ALA A 119 7.84 -10.01 1.06
CA ALA A 119 7.48 -10.75 -0.15
C ALA A 119 8.72 -10.96 -1.04
N SER A 120 9.46 -9.88 -1.30
CA SER A 120 10.63 -9.95 -2.16
C SER A 120 11.80 -10.75 -1.58
N LYS A 121 11.99 -10.77 -0.25
CA LYS A 121 13.04 -11.58 0.41
C LYS A 121 12.71 -13.07 0.40
N ASN A 122 11.45 -13.43 0.23
CA ASN A 122 10.97 -14.81 0.20
C ASN A 122 10.58 -15.27 -1.22
N ASP A 123 11.11 -14.61 -2.25
CA ASP A 123 10.88 -14.92 -3.67
C ASP A 123 9.38 -14.95 -4.07
N ILE A 124 8.54 -14.21 -3.35
CA ILE A 124 7.11 -14.08 -3.66
C ILE A 124 6.95 -13.02 -4.76
N PRO A 125 6.35 -13.36 -5.92
CA PRO A 125 6.05 -12.40 -6.97
C PRO A 125 5.11 -11.29 -6.46
N ILE A 126 5.46 -10.04 -6.76
CA ILE A 126 4.60 -8.88 -6.52
C ILE A 126 4.04 -8.47 -7.88
N SER A 127 2.76 -8.72 -8.10
CA SER A 127 2.14 -8.59 -9.43
C SER A 127 2.12 -7.14 -9.93
N CYS A 128 1.75 -6.19 -9.05
CA CYS A 128 1.67 -4.78 -9.38
C CYS A 128 1.79 -3.90 -8.13
N LEU A 129 2.66 -2.89 -8.19
CA LEU A 129 2.72 -1.80 -7.22
C LEU A 129 2.16 -0.53 -7.85
N HIS A 130 1.11 0.04 -7.27
CA HIS A 130 0.52 1.30 -7.68
C HIS A 130 0.96 2.41 -6.73
N LEU A 131 1.61 3.44 -7.27
CA LEU A 131 2.00 4.65 -6.56
C LEU A 131 1.24 5.87 -7.10
N ASP A 132 0.67 6.66 -6.20
CA ASP A 132 0.28 8.03 -6.55
C ASP A 132 1.55 8.85 -6.81
N TYR A 133 1.64 9.56 -7.93
CA TYR A 133 2.77 10.42 -8.26
C TYR A 133 2.98 11.51 -7.19
N SER A 134 1.89 12.13 -6.76
CA SER A 134 1.86 13.08 -5.64
C SER A 134 2.43 12.53 -4.31
N SER A 135 2.55 11.20 -4.18
CA SER A 135 3.03 10.52 -2.98
C SER A 135 4.53 10.22 -3.01
N ILE A 136 5.26 10.58 -4.06
CA ILE A 136 6.68 10.22 -4.21
C ILE A 136 7.58 11.42 -4.56
N LYS A 137 8.85 11.30 -4.20
CA LYS A 137 9.97 12.14 -4.67
C LYS A 137 11.18 11.24 -4.97
N PHE A 138 12.18 11.78 -5.64
CA PHE A 138 13.40 11.04 -5.99
C PHE A 138 14.62 11.59 -5.24
N GLU A 139 15.40 10.67 -4.66
CA GLU A 139 16.73 10.94 -4.12
C GLU A 139 17.72 10.02 -4.84
N GLY A 140 18.29 10.53 -5.94
CA GLY A 140 19.10 9.73 -6.85
C GLY A 140 18.27 8.64 -7.56
N ASP A 141 18.65 7.38 -7.37
CA ASP A 141 17.97 6.20 -7.94
C ASP A 141 16.89 5.61 -7.00
N THR A 142 16.61 6.29 -5.88
CA THR A 142 15.73 5.80 -4.83
C THR A 142 14.45 6.63 -4.81
N ILE A 143 13.32 5.94 -4.80
CA ILE A 143 12.00 6.54 -4.63
C ILE A 143 11.77 6.73 -3.14
N ILE A 144 11.44 7.96 -2.74
CA ILE A 144 11.10 8.30 -1.36
C ILE A 144 9.62 8.61 -1.32
N LEU A 145 8.88 7.88 -0.48
CA LEU A 145 7.46 8.12 -0.23
C LEU A 145 7.26 9.45 0.50
N HIS A 146 6.05 10.00 0.46
CA HIS A 146 5.72 11.28 1.07
C HIS A 146 6.01 11.31 2.58
N SER A 147 5.89 10.17 3.26
CA SER A 147 6.27 9.98 4.66
C SER A 147 7.78 10.02 4.93
N GLY A 148 8.62 10.17 3.90
CA GLY A 148 10.08 10.10 4.00
C GLY A 148 10.63 8.67 3.98
N ILE A 149 9.77 7.66 3.83
CA ILE A 149 10.17 6.25 3.80
C ILE A 149 10.74 5.91 2.42
N PRO A 150 11.96 5.36 2.32
CA PRO A 150 12.50 4.91 1.05
C PRO A 150 11.80 3.63 0.58
N LEU A 151 11.43 3.59 -0.69
CA LEU A 151 10.95 2.36 -1.32
C LEU A 151 12.16 1.44 -1.57
N PRO A 152 12.16 0.20 -1.04
CA PRO A 152 13.28 -0.71 -1.14
C PRO A 152 13.42 -1.22 -2.57
N LYS A 153 14.58 -1.81 -2.88
CA LYS A 153 14.73 -2.57 -4.13
C LYS A 153 13.85 -3.81 -4.05
N LEU A 154 12.96 -4.01 -5.02
CA LEU A 154 12.02 -5.14 -5.07
C LEU A 154 12.30 -6.07 -6.28
N PRO A 155 13.24 -7.03 -6.17
CA PRO A 155 13.54 -8.00 -7.22
C PRO A 155 12.37 -8.78 -7.81
N THR A 156 11.31 -9.00 -7.04
CA THR A 156 10.16 -9.81 -7.45
C THR A 156 8.98 -8.97 -7.96
N LEU A 157 9.13 -7.64 -8.03
CA LEU A 157 8.11 -6.73 -8.55
C LEU A 157 8.02 -6.83 -10.07
N GLU A 158 6.86 -7.21 -10.59
CA GLU A 158 6.67 -7.41 -12.04
C GLU A 158 6.20 -6.15 -12.76
N LYS A 159 5.31 -5.38 -12.14
CA LYS A 159 4.72 -4.19 -12.74
C LYS A 159 4.69 -3.04 -11.75
N MET A 160 4.85 -1.84 -12.28
CA MET A 160 4.73 -0.62 -11.48
C MET A 160 3.84 0.38 -12.21
N HIS A 161 2.80 0.84 -11.54
CA HIS A 161 1.87 1.83 -12.05
C HIS A 161 2.05 3.14 -11.28
N ILE A 162 2.25 4.23 -12.01
CA ILE A 162 2.37 5.57 -11.45
C ILE A 162 1.18 6.37 -11.98
N ALA A 163 0.33 6.86 -11.06
CA ALA A 163 -0.87 7.60 -11.43
C ALA A 163 -0.93 8.98 -10.78
N GLY A 164 -1.50 9.95 -11.50
CA GLY A 164 -1.79 11.26 -10.93
C GLY A 164 -2.90 11.19 -9.87
N SER A 165 -2.89 12.13 -8.92
CA SER A 165 -3.86 12.19 -7.80
C SER A 165 -5.34 12.31 -8.20
N ASN A 166 -5.64 12.53 -9.48
CA ASN A 166 -7.01 12.64 -10.02
C ASN A 166 -7.57 11.31 -10.52
N ALA A 167 -6.85 10.20 -10.29
CA ALA A 167 -7.43 8.88 -10.44
C ALA A 167 -8.62 8.74 -9.51
N LYS A 168 -9.82 8.95 -10.06
CA LYS A 168 -11.01 8.31 -9.54
C LYS A 168 -10.68 6.83 -9.53
N ASP A 169 -10.40 6.31 -8.34
CA ASP A 169 -10.46 4.89 -8.07
C ASP A 169 -11.86 4.47 -8.53
N ASP A 170 -11.96 3.78 -9.68
CA ASP A 170 -13.06 2.83 -9.84
C ASP A 170 -12.90 1.88 -8.65
N ASP A 171 -13.85 1.95 -7.73
CA ASP A 171 -14.09 1.05 -6.58
C ASP A 171 -13.40 1.31 -5.22
N THR A 172 -13.00 2.54 -4.85
CA THR A 172 -12.80 2.82 -3.40
C THR A 172 -13.33 4.17 -2.96
N GLU A 173 -14.39 4.15 -2.15
CA GLU A 173 -14.79 5.28 -1.31
C GLU A 173 -13.61 5.76 -0.46
N THR A 174 -13.50 7.08 -0.37
CA THR A 174 -12.37 7.81 0.17
C THR A 174 -12.26 7.65 1.70
N PHE A 175 -11.40 6.74 2.17
CA PHE A 175 -11.06 6.63 3.60
C PHE A 175 -9.82 7.47 3.95
N THR A 176 -9.96 8.79 3.94
CA THR A 176 -8.94 9.74 4.42
C THR A 176 -9.16 10.17 5.89
N GLY A 177 -9.97 9.43 6.65
CA GLY A 177 -10.47 9.91 7.95
C GLY A 177 -9.66 9.59 9.22
N ILE A 178 -8.95 8.46 9.34
CA ILE A 178 -8.68 7.92 10.72
C ILE A 178 -7.21 7.60 11.05
N LEU A 179 -6.26 7.81 10.12
CA LEU A 179 -4.84 7.55 10.44
C LEU A 179 -4.09 8.74 11.09
N SER A 180 -4.79 9.78 11.54
CA SER A 180 -4.18 10.94 12.21
C SER A 180 -4.64 11.08 13.66
N HIS A 181 -4.04 10.31 14.56
CA HIS A 181 -3.93 10.72 15.96
C HIS A 181 -2.54 11.30 16.21
N GLU A 182 -2.22 12.40 15.51
CA GLU A 182 -1.22 13.38 15.92
C GLU A 182 -1.43 14.68 15.11
N ASN A 183 -1.77 15.75 15.83
CA ASN A 183 -1.94 17.15 15.42
C ASN A 183 -3.17 17.55 14.58
N GLN A 184 -4.23 17.93 15.28
CA GLN A 184 -5.27 18.84 14.79
C GLN A 184 -4.68 20.22 14.50
N TYR A 185 -4.67 20.67 13.24
CA TYR A 185 -4.93 22.06 12.85
C TYR A 185 -5.34 22.14 11.37
N ARG A 186 -6.62 22.53 11.16
CA ARG A 186 -7.26 23.19 10.00
C ARG A 186 -6.84 22.80 8.56
N ARG A 187 -7.86 22.49 7.74
CA ARG A 187 -8.10 23.10 6.40
C ARG A 187 -9.52 22.70 5.96
N HIS A 188 -10.52 23.58 6.13
CA HIS A 188 -11.02 24.48 5.09
C HIS A 188 -10.94 23.90 3.67
N GLY A 189 -12.10 23.57 3.13
CA GLY A 189 -12.26 23.14 1.76
C GLY A 189 -12.04 24.31 0.81
N ASP A 190 -11.17 24.09 -0.16
CA ASP A 190 -11.07 24.89 -1.37
C ASP A 190 -11.24 23.93 -2.55
N ALA A 191 -12.19 24.27 -3.43
CA ALA A 191 -12.35 23.63 -4.73
C ALA A 191 -11.09 23.86 -5.56
N GLN A 192 -10.21 22.86 -5.66
CA GLN A 192 -9.04 22.92 -6.53
C GLN A 192 -9.45 22.59 -7.96
N SER A 193 -9.27 23.55 -8.87
CA SER A 193 -9.30 23.27 -10.31
C SER A 193 -8.25 22.22 -10.63
N ALA A 194 -8.67 21.13 -11.29
CA ALA A 194 -7.85 19.97 -11.57
C ALA A 194 -6.71 20.30 -12.56
N ASN A 195 -5.57 20.74 -12.02
CA ASN A 195 -4.31 20.69 -12.77
C ASN A 195 -3.85 19.23 -12.75
N GLN A 196 -3.76 18.63 -13.93
CA GLN A 196 -3.21 17.29 -14.09
C GLN A 196 -1.71 17.33 -13.78
N GLU A 197 -1.22 16.44 -12.92
CA GLU A 197 0.18 16.42 -12.53
C GLU A 197 1.07 16.10 -13.73
N THR A 198 2.15 16.87 -13.89
CA THR A 198 3.10 16.72 -15.00
C THR A 198 4.34 15.96 -14.53
N LEU A 199 4.67 14.87 -15.23
CA LEU A 199 5.94 14.18 -15.11
C LEU A 199 7.02 14.97 -15.86
N THR A 200 8.16 15.20 -15.22
CA THR A 200 9.34 15.73 -15.91
C THR A 200 10.11 14.60 -16.59
N GLU A 201 10.98 14.97 -17.54
CA GLU A 201 11.93 14.03 -18.13
C GLU A 201 12.80 13.35 -17.06
N MET A 202 13.23 14.11 -16.04
CA MET A 202 14.03 13.57 -14.94
C MET A 202 13.27 12.55 -14.09
N ASP A 203 11.97 12.76 -13.86
CA ASP A 203 11.14 11.82 -13.10
C ASP A 203 11.02 10.48 -13.85
N ILE A 204 10.82 10.54 -15.17
CA ILE A 204 10.83 9.35 -16.02
C ILE A 204 12.16 8.63 -15.90
N LEU A 205 13.29 9.33 -16.06
CA LEU A 205 14.62 8.72 -15.95
C LEU A 205 14.84 8.06 -14.58
N ASN A 206 14.39 8.68 -13.49
CA ASN A 206 14.52 8.12 -12.15
C ASN A 206 13.63 6.89 -11.94
N LEU A 207 12.41 6.88 -12.49
CA LEU A 207 11.54 5.70 -12.47
C LEU A 207 12.15 4.54 -13.26
N PHE A 208 12.73 4.81 -14.44
CA PHE A 208 13.48 3.81 -15.19
C PHE A 208 14.70 3.30 -14.40
N ARG A 209 15.48 4.19 -13.77
CA ARG A 209 16.62 3.79 -12.91
C ARG A 209 16.18 2.86 -11.78
N TYR A 210 15.09 3.19 -11.09
CA TYR A 210 14.52 2.35 -10.06
C TYR A 210 14.06 1.00 -10.61
N GLY A 211 13.38 0.98 -11.77
CA GLY A 211 12.94 -0.25 -12.41
C GLY A 211 14.11 -1.18 -12.78
N MET A 212 15.18 -0.61 -13.36
CA MET A 212 16.40 -1.36 -13.66
C MET A 212 17.08 -1.90 -12.40
N LYS A 213 17.10 -1.13 -11.31
CA LYS A 213 17.64 -1.54 -10.01
C LYS A 213 16.90 -2.75 -9.46
N CYS A 214 15.57 -2.79 -9.64
CA CYS A 214 14.73 -3.92 -9.24
C CYS A 214 14.99 -5.16 -10.11
N ARG A 215 15.30 -5.04 -11.41
CA ARG A 215 15.53 -6.15 -12.36
C ARG A 215 14.33 -7.06 -12.65
N GLY A 216 13.34 -7.14 -11.75
CA GLY A 216 12.11 -7.91 -11.96
C GLY A 216 11.02 -7.19 -12.74
N ILE A 217 11.08 -5.85 -12.81
CA ILE A 217 10.03 -5.04 -13.43
C ILE A 217 10.06 -5.24 -14.94
N LYS A 218 8.93 -5.68 -15.48
CA LYS A 218 8.69 -5.90 -16.92
C LYS A 218 7.92 -4.73 -17.53
N GLU A 219 7.13 -4.02 -16.73
CA GLU A 219 6.21 -3.00 -17.20
C GLU A 219 6.16 -1.79 -16.26
N LEU A 220 6.39 -0.60 -16.81
CA LEU A 220 6.12 0.69 -16.17
C LEU A 220 4.89 1.30 -16.83
N MET A 221 3.86 1.55 -16.04
CA MET A 221 2.59 2.13 -16.51
C MET A 221 2.44 3.55 -15.97
N PHE A 222 1.96 4.45 -16.82
CA PHE A 222 1.63 5.81 -16.43
C PHE A 222 0.16 6.10 -16.71
N GLY A 223 -0.56 6.51 -15.67
CA GLY A 223 -1.99 6.81 -15.74
C GLY A 223 -2.26 8.25 -15.32
N GLN A 224 -3.05 8.99 -16.11
CA GLN A 224 -3.60 10.27 -15.69
C GLN A 224 -2.53 11.33 -15.31
N LEU A 225 -1.37 11.25 -15.95
CA LEU A 225 -0.27 12.19 -15.82
C LEU A 225 -0.04 12.87 -17.17
N GLN A 226 0.35 14.14 -17.16
CA GLN A 226 0.90 14.79 -18.35
C GLN A 226 2.35 14.35 -18.51
N LEU A 227 2.67 13.75 -19.64
CA LEU A 227 4.05 13.36 -19.97
C LEU A 227 4.79 14.55 -20.59
N PRO A 228 6.13 14.58 -20.50
CA PRO A 228 6.90 15.55 -21.25
C PRO A 228 6.70 15.31 -22.75
N ALA A 229 6.73 16.40 -23.53
CA ALA A 229 6.50 16.35 -24.98
C ALA A 229 7.50 15.46 -25.73
N SER A 230 8.69 15.26 -25.15
CA SER A 230 9.70 14.32 -25.62
C SER A 230 10.62 13.96 -24.46
N VAL A 231 11.16 12.74 -24.48
CA VAL A 231 12.32 12.35 -23.66
C VAL A 231 13.47 12.14 -24.63
N SER A 232 14.63 12.75 -24.36
CA SER A 232 15.78 12.60 -25.25
C SER A 232 16.23 11.13 -25.26
N PRO A 233 16.35 10.47 -26.43
CA PRO A 233 16.91 9.12 -26.51
C PRO A 233 18.34 9.04 -25.97
N GLU A 234 19.05 10.16 -25.92
CA GLU A 234 20.42 10.27 -25.39
C GLU A 234 20.44 10.27 -23.86
N ALA A 235 19.32 10.64 -23.21
CA ALA A 235 19.20 10.63 -21.76
C ALA A 235 19.12 9.20 -21.20
N PHE A 236 18.70 8.23 -22.03
CA PHE A 236 18.74 6.81 -21.69
C PHE A 236 20.13 6.23 -21.92
N THR A 237 20.68 5.62 -20.87
CA THR A 237 21.93 4.86 -21.00
C THR A 237 21.72 3.64 -21.89
N ASN A 238 22.79 3.12 -22.49
CA ASN A 238 22.70 1.87 -23.29
C ASN A 238 22.10 0.72 -22.49
N ILE A 239 22.33 0.68 -21.17
CA ILE A 239 21.74 -0.33 -20.27
C ILE A 239 20.22 -0.19 -20.22
N MET A 240 19.70 1.04 -20.10
CA MET A 240 18.26 1.32 -20.12
C MET A 240 17.60 0.86 -21.42
N LYS A 241 18.31 1.02 -22.55
CA LYS A 241 17.81 0.61 -23.88
C LYS A 241 17.82 -0.91 -24.10
N THR A 242 18.62 -1.64 -23.33
CA THR A 242 18.79 -3.10 -23.50
C THR A 242 17.93 -3.94 -22.55
N GLN A 243 17.39 -3.35 -21.47
CA GLN A 243 16.44 -4.04 -20.60
C GLN A 243 15.03 -3.93 -21.17
N ASN A 244 14.31 -5.06 -21.25
CA ASN A 244 12.93 -5.15 -21.73
C ASN A 244 11.93 -4.60 -20.70
N ILE A 245 12.08 -3.34 -20.28
CA ILE A 245 11.07 -2.62 -19.52
C ILE A 245 10.17 -1.90 -20.50
N CYS A 246 8.93 -2.37 -20.67
CA CYS A 246 7.96 -1.72 -21.54
C CYS A 246 7.28 -0.57 -20.79
N GLY A 247 7.37 0.64 -21.35
CA GLY A 247 6.58 1.79 -20.90
C GLY A 247 5.21 1.78 -21.57
N LYS A 248 4.13 1.62 -20.79
CA LYS A 248 2.76 1.73 -21.32
C LYS A 248 2.05 2.97 -20.79
N LEU A 249 1.39 3.65 -21.72
CA LEU A 249 0.56 4.82 -21.43
C LEU A 249 -0.90 4.42 -21.56
N LYS A 250 -1.70 4.74 -20.55
CA LYS A 250 -3.14 4.53 -20.65
C LYS A 250 -3.70 5.55 -21.66
N GLY A 251 -3.89 5.13 -22.90
CA GLY A 251 -4.47 5.94 -23.98
C GLY A 251 -3.55 6.29 -25.16
N MET A 252 -2.30 5.82 -25.19
CA MET A 252 -1.41 5.91 -26.36
C MET A 252 -0.59 4.63 -26.52
N ASP A 253 -0.40 4.19 -27.76
CA ASP A 253 0.40 3.01 -28.09
C ASP A 253 1.85 3.17 -27.58
N SER A 254 2.41 2.05 -27.11
CA SER A 254 3.66 1.88 -26.37
C SER A 254 4.84 2.74 -26.86
N ILE A 255 5.61 3.31 -25.93
CA ILE A 255 6.93 3.91 -26.22
C ILE A 255 7.96 2.77 -26.17
N ASN A 256 8.47 2.38 -27.34
CA ASN A 256 9.57 1.43 -27.50
C ASN A 256 10.93 2.14 -27.44
#